data_AF-A0A7R9E5Q7-F1
#
_entry.id   AF-A0A7R9E5Q7-F1
#
_cell.length_a   1.000
_cell.length_b   1.000
_cell.length_c   1.000
_cell.angle_alpha   90.00
_cell.angle_beta   90.00
_cell.angle_gamma   90.00
#
_symmetry.space_group_name_H-M   'P 1'
#
loop_
_entity.id
_entity.type
_entity.pdbx_description
1 polymer ?
#
loop_
_entity_poly.entity_id
_entity_poly.type
_entity_poly.pdbx_seq_one_letter_code
_entity_poly.pdbx_strand_id
1 'polypeptide(L)'
;MLFGLIVTAAALKAALGVVGTSLWLVPLLIAGMAYYRYDAVDPESQPIDQYPLYKEYDFVVVGGGSAGAVVANRLSEITKWTVLLMEAGEDENEITDVPSLAAYLQLTNMDWQYKTEPTGRACLGMKGGRCNWPRGKVLGGSSVLNYMLYVRGNRYDYDHWASLGNYGWGYNDILKYFKKSEDNRNPYLARTNYHSAGGYLTVQESPWRTPLAIAFLEAGMEIGYENRDINGEKQTGFMIAQGTIRRGSRCSTAKAFLRPVHLRKNIHIALKSHVMRILINPVTMRAYGVLFIRNGVRQIVLARREVILSAGAINSAQILLLSGIGPKEHLDKVGIPTLRNLKVGENLQDHVGMGGLTFLVDKPVSIVQERFQTIPVSLEYIMHQRGPMTTLGGVEGLAFVNTPYANISGLYPDIQFHFAPASVNSDAGVQACSEGEERKLSKLETRGVHGFGNILVSQFPPMKLESISTIGEGWYHSMACVII
;
A
#
# COMPACT_ATOMS: atom_id res chain seq x y z
N MET A 1 -21.67 29.80 -0.67
CA MET A 1 -20.22 29.58 -0.93
C MET A 1 -19.65 30.42 -2.07
N LEU A 2 -20.45 30.99 -2.98
CA LEU A 2 -19.98 31.87 -4.07
C LEU A 2 -19.24 33.14 -3.59
N PHE A 3 -19.62 33.70 -2.43
CA PHE A 3 -19.00 34.91 -1.87
C PHE A 3 -17.57 34.69 -1.33
N GLY A 4 -17.24 33.48 -0.87
CA GLY A 4 -15.90 33.16 -0.36
C GLY A 4 -14.84 33.08 -1.47
N LEU A 5 -15.23 32.59 -2.65
CA LEU A 5 -14.38 32.48 -3.84
C LEU A 5 -14.02 33.85 -4.45
N ILE A 6 -14.92 34.83 -4.36
CA ILE A 6 -14.70 36.18 -4.90
C ILE A 6 -13.68 36.95 -4.03
N VAL A 7 -13.72 36.76 -2.71
CA VAL A 7 -12.80 37.43 -1.77
C VAL A 7 -11.38 36.87 -1.88
N THR A 8 -11.22 35.57 -2.09
CA THR A 8 -9.90 34.95 -2.33
C THR A 8 -9.30 35.36 -3.68
N ALA A 9 -10.13 35.54 -4.72
CA ALA A 9 -9.67 35.98 -6.04
C ALA A 9 -9.22 37.46 -6.06
N ALA A 10 -9.85 38.32 -5.24
CA ALA A 10 -9.46 39.70 -5.09
C ALA A 10 -8.12 39.86 -4.32
N ALA A 11 -7.90 39.03 -3.30
CA ALA A 11 -6.64 39.01 -2.55
C ALA A 11 -5.45 38.55 -3.40
N LEU A 12 -5.65 37.59 -4.31
CA LEU A 12 -4.61 37.14 -5.25
C LEU A 12 -4.20 38.21 -6.27
N LYS A 13 -5.15 39.09 -6.67
CA LYS A 13 -4.90 40.19 -7.61
C LYS A 13 -4.02 41.30 -7.02
N ALA A 14 -4.05 41.51 -5.71
CA ALA A 14 -3.26 42.55 -5.05
C ALA A 14 -1.82 42.11 -4.73
N ALA A 15 -1.58 40.81 -4.58
CA ALA A 15 -0.25 40.27 -4.27
C ALA A 15 0.65 40.09 -5.50
N LEU A 16 0.06 39.98 -6.70
CA LEU A 16 0.78 39.67 -7.94
C LEU A 16 0.61 40.81 -8.95
N GLY A 17 1.26 41.93 -8.66
CA GLY A 17 1.34 43.05 -9.59
C GLY A 17 2.31 42.78 -10.74
N VAL A 18 1.95 41.91 -11.71
CA VAL A 18 2.46 41.98 -13.10
C VAL A 18 1.41 41.42 -14.07
N VAL A 19 0.90 42.36 -14.87
CA VAL A 19 0.36 42.31 -16.24
C VAL A 19 0.31 40.96 -16.98
N GLY A 20 -0.88 40.65 -17.50
CA GLY A 20 -1.04 40.19 -18.89
C GLY A 20 -0.84 38.70 -19.17
N THR A 21 -1.91 37.93 -19.03
CA THR A 21 -2.50 37.04 -20.06
C THR A 21 -3.51 36.12 -19.38
N SER A 22 -4.52 35.72 -20.14
CA SER A 22 -5.65 34.84 -19.82
C SER A 22 -5.29 33.42 -19.32
N LEU A 23 -4.07 33.20 -18.83
CA LEU A 23 -3.53 31.90 -18.41
C LEU A 23 -3.98 31.44 -17.01
N TRP A 24 -4.48 32.32 -16.15
CA TRP A 24 -5.00 31.91 -14.83
C TRP A 24 -6.31 31.10 -14.92
N LEU A 25 -7.07 31.28 -16.01
CA LEU A 25 -8.28 30.51 -16.32
C LEU A 25 -7.95 29.08 -16.74
N VAL A 26 -6.75 28.83 -17.29
CA VAL A 26 -6.37 27.52 -17.81
C VAL A 26 -6.25 26.48 -16.70
N PRO A 27 -5.52 26.70 -15.58
CA PRO A 27 -5.54 25.81 -14.42
C PRO A 27 -6.93 25.59 -13.82
N LEU A 28 -7.79 26.61 -13.80
CA LEU A 28 -9.17 26.53 -13.31
C LEU A 28 -10.10 25.75 -14.25
N LEU A 29 -9.94 25.92 -15.56
CA LEU A 29 -10.65 25.15 -16.59
C LEU A 29 -10.16 23.71 -16.60
N ILE A 30 -8.87 23.46 -16.36
CA ILE A 30 -8.29 22.12 -16.26
C ILE A 30 -8.77 21.43 -14.98
N ALA A 31 -8.72 22.09 -13.83
CA ALA A 31 -9.27 21.57 -12.58
C ALA A 31 -10.78 21.34 -12.71
N GLY A 32 -11.49 22.28 -13.35
CA GLY A 32 -12.91 22.17 -13.67
C GLY A 32 -13.22 21.03 -14.63
N MET A 33 -12.39 20.79 -15.66
CA MET A 33 -12.54 19.68 -16.61
C MET A 33 -12.16 18.34 -16.02
N ALA A 34 -11.12 18.27 -15.18
CA ALA A 34 -10.75 17.07 -14.43
C ALA A 34 -11.87 16.69 -13.45
N TYR A 35 -12.47 17.68 -12.79
CA TYR A 35 -13.63 17.51 -11.91
C TYR A 35 -14.91 17.15 -12.68
N TYR A 36 -15.24 17.83 -13.78
CA TYR A 36 -16.44 17.52 -14.58
C TYR A 36 -16.32 16.24 -15.42
N ARG A 37 -15.11 15.86 -15.80
CA ARG A 37 -14.84 14.56 -16.43
C ARG A 37 -14.61 13.46 -15.40
N TYR A 38 -14.58 13.75 -14.10
CA TYR A 38 -14.36 12.73 -13.08
C TYR A 38 -15.40 11.61 -13.17
N ASP A 39 -16.68 11.94 -13.24
CA ASP A 39 -17.77 10.96 -13.43
C ASP A 39 -17.71 10.26 -14.80
N ALA A 40 -17.02 10.84 -15.79
CA ALA A 40 -16.83 10.24 -17.11
C ALA A 40 -15.52 9.41 -17.22
N VAL A 41 -14.57 9.60 -16.30
CA VAL A 41 -13.21 9.01 -16.28
C VAL A 41 -13.04 8.01 -15.14
N ASP A 42 -13.96 7.98 -14.16
CA ASP A 42 -14.17 6.88 -13.21
C ASP A 42 -15.30 5.95 -13.70
N PRO A 43 -15.02 5.04 -14.66
CA PRO A 43 -16.03 4.11 -15.15
C PRO A 43 -16.47 3.08 -14.09
N GLU A 44 -15.88 3.07 -12.89
CA GLU A 44 -16.05 1.99 -11.92
C GLU A 44 -17.03 2.31 -10.79
N SER A 45 -17.56 3.54 -10.70
CA SER A 45 -18.51 3.98 -9.66
C SER A 45 -18.01 3.79 -8.22
N GLN A 46 -18.29 4.76 -7.35
CA GLN A 46 -17.93 4.63 -5.95
C GLN A 46 -18.83 3.63 -5.23
N PRO A 47 -18.29 2.87 -4.26
CA PRO A 47 -19.11 2.06 -3.38
C PRO A 47 -20.08 2.90 -2.57
N ILE A 48 -21.28 2.37 -2.33
CA ILE A 48 -22.33 3.09 -1.60
C ILE A 48 -22.02 2.99 -0.10
N ASP A 49 -21.83 4.14 0.57
CA ASP A 49 -21.76 4.18 2.03
C ASP A 49 -23.15 3.92 2.64
N GLN A 50 -23.36 2.71 3.13
CA GLN A 50 -24.65 2.24 3.57
C GLN A 50 -25.07 2.92 4.88
N TYR A 51 -26.26 3.56 4.86
CA TYR A 51 -26.94 4.07 6.04
C TYR A 51 -28.46 4.10 5.84
N PRO A 52 -29.29 3.62 6.80
CA PRO A 52 -28.92 2.93 8.03
C PRO A 52 -28.39 1.51 7.78
N LEU A 53 -27.70 0.94 8.78
CA LEU A 53 -27.27 -0.45 8.78
C LEU A 53 -28.38 -1.37 9.32
N TYR A 54 -28.43 -2.61 8.85
CA TYR A 54 -29.21 -3.65 9.51
C TYR A 54 -28.65 -3.94 10.91
N LYS A 55 -29.53 -4.40 11.80
CA LYS A 55 -29.14 -4.83 13.14
C LYS A 55 -28.26 -6.09 13.11
N GLU A 56 -28.40 -6.91 12.07
CA GLU A 56 -27.74 -8.21 11.97
C GLU A 56 -27.45 -8.60 10.51
N TYR A 57 -26.26 -9.18 10.27
CA TYR A 57 -25.81 -9.71 8.98
C TYR A 57 -25.41 -11.18 9.08
N ASP A 58 -25.29 -11.89 7.96
CA ASP A 58 -24.68 -13.23 7.98
C ASP A 58 -23.20 -13.15 8.31
N PHE A 59 -22.49 -12.23 7.65
CA PHE A 59 -21.07 -11.99 7.84
C PHE A 59 -20.78 -10.52 8.12
N VAL A 60 -19.91 -10.26 9.09
CA VAL A 60 -19.36 -8.93 9.36
C VAL A 60 -17.86 -8.98 9.15
N VAL A 61 -17.38 -8.29 8.11
CA VAL A 61 -15.96 -8.16 7.77
C VAL A 61 -15.43 -6.86 8.37
N VAL A 62 -14.46 -6.98 9.27
CA VAL A 62 -13.86 -5.87 10.01
C VAL A 62 -12.57 -5.45 9.33
N GLY A 63 -12.56 -4.26 8.71
CA GLY A 63 -11.46 -3.73 7.93
C GLY A 63 -11.70 -3.88 6.43
N GLY A 64 -11.91 -2.75 5.75
CA GLY A 64 -12.07 -2.63 4.30
C GLY A 64 -10.77 -2.67 3.51
N GLY A 65 -9.71 -3.25 4.08
CA GLY A 65 -8.36 -3.28 3.50
C GLY A 65 -8.16 -4.31 2.38
N SER A 66 -6.90 -4.59 2.06
CA SER A 66 -6.51 -5.49 0.96
C SER A 66 -7.22 -6.84 0.98
N ALA A 67 -7.23 -7.52 2.13
CA ALA A 67 -7.90 -8.82 2.28
C ALA A 67 -9.42 -8.68 2.48
N GLY A 68 -9.87 -7.71 3.28
CA GLY A 68 -11.29 -7.53 3.60
C GLY A 68 -12.15 -7.22 2.37
N ALA A 69 -11.63 -6.43 1.44
CA ALA A 69 -12.28 -6.16 0.15
C ALA A 69 -12.53 -7.44 -0.66
N VAL A 70 -11.53 -8.33 -0.71
CA VAL A 70 -11.63 -9.63 -1.42
C VAL A 70 -12.65 -10.54 -0.74
N VAL A 71 -12.55 -10.67 0.59
CA VAL A 71 -13.46 -11.53 1.37
C VAL A 71 -14.91 -11.08 1.23
N ALA A 72 -15.18 -9.78 1.38
CA ALA A 72 -16.53 -9.25 1.29
C ALA A 72 -17.13 -9.47 -0.11
N ASN A 73 -16.36 -9.23 -1.17
CA ASN A 73 -16.79 -9.53 -2.53
C ASN A 73 -17.12 -11.01 -2.68
N ARG A 74 -16.20 -11.92 -2.34
CA ARG A 74 -16.39 -13.36 -2.55
C ARG A 74 -17.56 -13.93 -1.73
N LEU A 75 -17.76 -13.49 -0.50
CA LEU A 75 -18.93 -13.90 0.30
C LEU A 75 -20.24 -13.40 -0.33
N SER A 76 -20.25 -12.17 -0.85
CA SER A 76 -21.44 -11.60 -1.47
C SER A 76 -21.82 -12.23 -2.82
N GLU A 77 -20.96 -13.06 -3.42
CA GLU A 77 -21.31 -13.85 -4.63
C GLU A 77 -22.52 -14.76 -4.36
N ILE A 78 -22.70 -15.19 -3.10
CA ILE A 78 -23.89 -15.94 -2.68
C ILE A 78 -24.98 -14.94 -2.28
N THR A 79 -25.94 -14.75 -3.18
CA THR A 79 -27.04 -13.76 -3.05
C THR A 79 -27.92 -13.92 -1.82
N LYS A 80 -27.92 -15.11 -1.19
CA LYS A 80 -28.68 -15.40 0.03
C LYS A 80 -27.99 -14.89 1.30
N TRP A 81 -26.71 -14.58 1.26
CA TRP A 81 -25.96 -14.10 2.42
C TRP A 81 -25.90 -12.58 2.43
N THR A 82 -26.16 -11.97 3.59
CA THR A 82 -25.93 -10.54 3.79
C THR A 82 -24.55 -10.30 4.40
N VAL A 83 -23.77 -9.43 3.77
CA VAL A 83 -22.38 -9.13 4.14
C VAL A 83 -22.25 -7.66 4.49
N LEU A 84 -21.71 -7.36 5.66
CA LEU A 84 -21.32 -6.01 6.05
C LEU A 84 -19.80 -5.90 6.05
N LEU A 85 -19.25 -4.98 5.26
CA LEU A 85 -17.84 -4.57 5.32
C LEU A 85 -17.74 -3.25 6.07
N MET A 86 -16.90 -3.20 7.11
CA MET A 86 -16.72 -2.01 7.95
C MET A 86 -15.32 -1.46 7.79
N GLU A 87 -15.20 -0.18 7.44
CA GLU A 87 -13.92 0.53 7.28
C GLU A 87 -13.89 1.77 8.16
N ALA A 88 -12.77 1.98 8.87
CA ALA A 88 -12.58 3.12 9.75
C ALA A 88 -12.31 4.43 8.98
N GLY A 89 -11.72 4.32 7.79
CA GLY A 89 -11.41 5.42 6.88
C GLY A 89 -12.56 5.91 6.01
N GLU A 90 -12.22 6.86 5.15
CA GLU A 90 -13.06 7.34 4.04
C GLU A 90 -12.87 6.47 2.79
N ASP A 91 -13.52 6.83 1.69
CA ASP A 91 -13.22 6.22 0.39
C ASP A 91 -11.92 6.81 -0.20
N GLU A 92 -11.34 6.11 -1.17
CA GLU A 92 -10.18 6.59 -1.92
C GLU A 92 -10.55 7.78 -2.84
N ASN A 93 -9.57 8.60 -3.22
CA ASN A 93 -9.79 9.81 -4.03
C ASN A 93 -8.82 9.93 -5.22
N GLU A 94 -8.98 10.97 -6.02
CA GLU A 94 -8.24 11.19 -7.27
C GLU A 94 -6.73 11.32 -7.08
N ILE A 95 -6.29 11.81 -5.92
CA ILE A 95 -4.86 11.91 -5.61
C ILE A 95 -4.29 10.52 -5.38
N THR A 96 -5.06 9.63 -4.74
CA THR A 96 -4.65 8.24 -4.51
C THR A 96 -4.52 7.44 -5.80
N ASP A 97 -5.22 7.85 -6.86
CA ASP A 97 -5.19 7.20 -8.17
C ASP A 97 -3.86 7.33 -8.88
N VAL A 98 -3.11 8.39 -8.61
CA VAL A 98 -1.88 8.75 -9.31
C VAL A 98 -0.70 7.94 -8.75
N PRO A 99 -0.12 6.99 -9.50
CA PRO A 99 0.94 6.12 -9.01
C PRO A 99 2.18 6.85 -8.47
N SER A 100 2.62 7.93 -9.14
CA SER A 100 3.81 8.68 -8.73
C SER A 100 3.64 9.46 -7.42
N LEU A 101 2.41 9.63 -6.94
CA LEU A 101 2.12 10.38 -5.71
C LEU A 101 2.02 9.48 -4.47
N ALA A 102 2.32 8.18 -4.58
CA ALA A 102 2.17 7.22 -3.47
C ALA A 102 2.83 7.66 -2.15
N ALA A 103 4.06 8.20 -2.21
CA ALA A 103 4.78 8.70 -1.04
C ALA A 103 4.06 9.87 -0.33
N TYR A 104 3.34 10.71 -1.08
CA TYR A 104 2.59 11.85 -0.55
C TYR A 104 1.34 11.46 0.24
N LEU A 105 0.91 10.20 0.17
CA LEU A 105 -0.27 9.72 0.89
C LEU A 105 0.04 9.36 2.35
N GLN A 106 1.31 9.16 2.69
CA GLN A 106 1.74 8.93 4.07
C GLN A 106 1.59 10.22 4.89
N LEU A 107 1.39 10.08 6.20
CA LEU A 107 1.19 11.23 7.10
C LEU A 107 -0.03 12.11 6.75
N THR A 108 -0.97 11.59 5.94
CA THR A 108 -2.28 12.22 5.69
C THR A 108 -3.38 11.63 6.57
N ASN A 109 -4.62 12.10 6.41
CA ASN A 109 -5.80 11.51 7.04
C ASN A 109 -6.13 10.10 6.56
N MET A 110 -5.58 9.66 5.42
CA MET A 110 -5.71 8.31 4.88
C MET A 110 -4.67 7.34 5.45
N ASP A 111 -3.74 7.82 6.26
CA ASP A 111 -2.77 7.02 6.99
C ASP A 111 -3.20 6.93 8.46
N TRP A 112 -2.97 5.77 9.08
CA TRP A 112 -3.06 5.63 10.53
C TRP A 112 -1.94 6.37 11.26
N GLN A 113 -0.84 6.67 10.56
CA GLN A 113 0.31 7.44 11.07
C GLN A 113 0.97 6.80 12.30
N TYR A 114 1.01 5.46 12.35
CA TYR A 114 1.68 4.76 13.45
C TYR A 114 3.16 5.10 13.49
N LYS A 115 3.73 5.06 14.69
CA LYS A 115 5.17 5.17 14.92
C LYS A 115 5.62 4.02 15.81
N THR A 116 6.80 3.48 15.55
CA THR A 116 7.41 2.46 16.43
C THR A 116 7.73 3.05 17.79
N GLU A 117 7.92 2.22 18.80
CA GLU A 117 8.64 2.65 20.00
C GLU A 117 10.14 2.83 19.68
N PRO A 118 10.85 3.73 20.38
CA PRO A 118 12.28 3.94 20.17
C PRO A 118 13.07 2.74 20.70
N THR A 119 13.91 2.17 19.84
CA THR A 119 14.70 0.96 20.20
C THR A 119 16.15 1.28 20.52
N GLY A 120 16.62 2.49 20.20
CA GLY A 120 18.03 2.87 20.26
C GLY A 120 18.92 2.15 19.24
N ARG A 121 18.35 1.41 18.28
CA ARG A 121 19.10 0.63 17.29
C ARG A 121 18.62 0.81 15.85
N ALA A 122 17.33 1.03 15.64
CA ALA A 122 16.74 1.29 14.33
C ALA A 122 16.26 2.74 14.23
N CYS A 123 16.11 3.26 13.01
CA CYS A 123 15.57 4.59 12.76
C CYS A 123 16.27 5.72 13.54
N LEU A 124 17.58 5.56 13.76
CA LEU A 124 18.42 6.53 14.49
C LEU A 124 18.48 7.90 13.80
N GLY A 125 18.33 7.92 12.48
CA GLY A 125 18.21 9.15 11.69
C GLY A 125 16.82 9.80 11.73
N MET A 126 15.82 9.17 12.35
CA MET A 126 14.45 9.70 12.43
C MET A 126 14.21 10.41 13.76
N LYS A 127 13.29 11.39 13.75
CA LYS A 127 12.97 12.20 14.93
C LYS A 127 12.53 11.32 16.11
N GLY A 128 13.26 11.43 17.21
CA GLY A 128 13.01 10.65 18.43
C GLY A 128 13.40 9.18 18.33
N GLY A 129 14.15 8.75 17.29
CA GLY A 129 14.55 7.36 17.11
C GLY A 129 13.37 6.43 16.79
N ARG A 130 12.30 6.96 16.18
CA ARG A 130 11.05 6.24 15.90
C ARG A 130 10.82 6.16 14.40
N CYS A 131 10.52 4.96 13.91
CA CYS A 131 10.16 4.76 12.51
C CYS A 131 8.71 5.20 12.28
N ASN A 132 8.45 5.84 11.13
CA ASN A 132 7.08 5.95 10.62
C ASN A 132 6.63 4.56 10.14
N TRP A 133 5.41 4.17 10.48
CA TRP A 133 4.83 2.88 10.10
C TRP A 133 3.48 3.08 9.39
N PRO A 134 3.50 3.54 8.13
CA PRO A 134 2.28 3.90 7.41
C PRO A 134 1.38 2.68 7.20
N ARG A 135 0.09 2.88 7.47
CA ARG A 135 -0.97 1.88 7.26
C ARG A 135 -2.21 2.58 6.75
N GLY A 136 -2.81 2.06 5.67
CA GLY A 136 -3.98 2.69 5.06
C GLY A 136 -5.20 2.67 5.99
N LYS A 137 -5.78 3.85 6.20
CA LYS A 137 -7.05 4.14 6.86
C LYS A 137 -8.01 4.73 5.83
N VAL A 138 -8.38 3.88 4.88
CA VAL A 138 -9.17 4.23 3.69
C VAL A 138 -9.75 2.93 3.12
N LEU A 139 -10.87 2.98 2.40
CA LEU A 139 -11.41 1.80 1.71
C LEU A 139 -10.39 1.28 0.68
N GLY A 140 -10.06 -0.01 0.76
CA GLY A 140 -8.92 -0.62 0.07
C GLY A 140 -7.65 -0.73 0.95
N GLY A 141 -7.61 -0.01 2.07
CA GLY A 141 -6.55 -0.05 3.07
C GLY A 141 -5.18 0.31 2.50
N SER A 142 -4.13 -0.41 2.92
CA SER A 142 -2.77 -0.13 2.45
C SER A 142 -2.58 -0.29 0.93
N SER A 143 -3.48 -0.96 0.19
CA SER A 143 -3.40 -1.00 -1.28
C SER A 143 -3.59 0.36 -1.94
N VAL A 144 -4.20 1.32 -1.24
CA VAL A 144 -4.38 2.71 -1.67
C VAL A 144 -3.10 3.53 -1.46
N LEU A 145 -2.27 3.18 -0.46
CA LEU A 145 -1.05 3.92 -0.11
C LEU A 145 0.23 3.28 -0.68
N ASN A 146 0.20 1.98 -1.00
CA ASN A 146 1.40 1.22 -1.38
C ASN A 146 2.06 1.72 -2.67
N TYR A 147 3.23 1.15 -2.99
CA TYR A 147 3.94 1.44 -4.24
C TYR A 147 3.49 0.54 -5.40
N MET A 148 2.32 -0.09 -5.28
CA MET A 148 1.65 -0.91 -6.31
C MET A 148 2.43 -2.14 -6.80
N LEU A 149 3.66 -2.36 -6.34
CA LEU A 149 4.51 -3.47 -6.78
C LEU A 149 3.80 -4.82 -6.61
N TYR A 150 3.78 -5.61 -7.68
CA TYR A 150 3.13 -6.92 -7.67
C TYR A 150 4.18 -8.03 -7.52
N VAL A 151 4.35 -8.50 -6.28
CA VAL A 151 5.28 -9.57 -5.91
C VAL A 151 4.54 -10.63 -5.11
N ARG A 152 4.60 -11.88 -5.55
CA ARG A 152 3.90 -13.01 -4.90
C ARG A 152 4.74 -13.68 -3.82
N GLY A 153 6.04 -13.43 -3.74
CA GLY A 153 6.95 -14.18 -2.86
C GLY A 153 7.41 -15.49 -3.48
N ASN A 154 8.31 -16.19 -2.78
CA ASN A 154 8.91 -17.41 -3.26
C ASN A 154 8.01 -18.62 -2.97
N ARG A 155 8.09 -19.65 -3.81
CA ARG A 155 7.41 -20.93 -3.53
C ARG A 155 7.79 -21.53 -2.17
N TYR A 156 9.03 -21.36 -1.73
CA TYR A 156 9.51 -21.88 -0.46
C TYR A 156 8.85 -21.20 0.75
N ASP A 157 8.38 -19.95 0.63
CA ASP A 157 7.65 -19.27 1.70
C ASP A 157 6.36 -20.03 2.04
N TYR A 158 5.65 -20.45 1.00
CA TYR A 158 4.36 -21.14 1.08
C TYR A 158 4.50 -22.62 1.44
N ASP A 159 5.47 -23.29 0.82
CA ASP A 159 5.81 -24.67 1.18
C ASP A 159 6.27 -24.74 2.65
N HIS A 160 6.97 -23.71 3.15
CA HIS A 160 7.28 -23.58 4.57
C HIS A 160 6.02 -23.40 5.43
N TRP A 161 5.08 -22.53 5.07
CA TRP A 161 3.81 -22.41 5.80
C TRP A 161 3.06 -23.74 5.91
N ALA A 162 3.01 -24.51 4.82
CA ALA A 162 2.43 -25.84 4.83
C ALA A 162 3.19 -26.80 5.76
N SER A 163 4.53 -26.74 5.76
CA SER A 163 5.37 -27.56 6.66
C SER A 163 5.16 -27.25 8.14
N LEU A 164 4.72 -26.03 8.48
CA LEU A 164 4.34 -25.63 9.84
C LEU A 164 2.94 -26.15 10.26
N GLY A 165 2.30 -27.01 9.45
CA GLY A 165 1.01 -27.62 9.72
C GLY A 165 -0.18 -26.91 9.07
N ASN A 166 0.05 -25.88 8.24
CA ASN A 166 -1.02 -25.19 7.51
C ASN A 166 -1.32 -25.89 6.18
N TYR A 167 -1.89 -27.10 6.25
CA TYR A 167 -2.21 -27.87 5.05
C TYR A 167 -3.12 -27.09 4.08
N GLY A 168 -2.84 -27.19 2.78
CA GLY A 168 -3.52 -26.41 1.73
C GLY A 168 -2.95 -25.00 1.49
N TRP A 169 -1.88 -24.61 2.20
CA TRP A 169 -1.13 -23.37 1.96
C TRP A 169 0.18 -23.56 1.19
N GLY A 170 0.46 -24.77 0.69
CA GLY A 170 1.63 -25.02 -0.15
C GLY A 170 1.52 -24.26 -1.49
N TYR A 171 2.64 -24.00 -2.15
CA TYR A 171 2.67 -23.16 -3.34
C TYR A 171 1.70 -23.63 -4.44
N ASN A 172 1.64 -24.95 -4.68
CA ASN A 172 0.75 -25.55 -5.66
C ASN A 172 -0.74 -25.32 -5.34
N ASP A 173 -1.10 -25.32 -4.05
CA ASP A 173 -2.48 -25.11 -3.61
C ASP A 173 -2.92 -23.66 -3.80
N ILE A 174 -2.02 -22.71 -3.56
CA ILE A 174 -2.33 -21.28 -3.59
C ILE A 174 -2.14 -20.65 -4.98
N LEU A 175 -1.33 -21.23 -5.86
CA LEU A 175 -1.07 -20.70 -7.21
C LEU A 175 -2.38 -20.47 -7.97
N LYS A 176 -3.36 -21.37 -7.79
CA LYS A 176 -4.70 -21.22 -8.37
C LYS A 176 -5.42 -19.95 -7.91
N TYR A 177 -5.20 -19.49 -6.67
CA TYR A 177 -5.80 -18.27 -6.14
C TYR A 177 -5.06 -17.02 -6.59
N PHE A 178 -3.73 -17.07 -6.73
CA PHE A 178 -2.98 -15.99 -7.40
C PHE A 178 -3.51 -15.76 -8.81
N LYS A 179 -3.65 -16.84 -9.57
CA LYS A 179 -4.25 -16.80 -10.92
C LYS A 179 -5.70 -16.30 -10.89
N LYS A 180 -6.56 -16.87 -10.04
CA LYS A 180 -7.97 -16.43 -9.92
C LYS A 180 -8.13 -14.93 -9.63
N SER A 181 -7.19 -14.34 -8.90
CA SER A 181 -7.20 -12.91 -8.57
C SER A 181 -6.69 -12.04 -9.73
N GLU A 182 -5.69 -12.53 -10.46
CA GLU A 182 -4.89 -11.77 -11.41
C GLU A 182 -5.58 -11.54 -12.76
N ASP A 183 -5.45 -10.31 -13.23
CA ASP A 183 -5.73 -9.87 -14.58
C ASP A 183 -4.47 -9.27 -15.21
N ASN A 184 -3.53 -10.14 -15.62
CA ASN A 184 -2.24 -9.73 -16.17
C ASN A 184 -2.40 -9.25 -17.61
N ARG A 185 -2.00 -8.01 -17.89
CA ARG A 185 -2.12 -7.40 -19.22
C ARG A 185 -0.90 -7.64 -20.10
N ASN A 186 0.16 -8.26 -19.59
CA ASN A 186 1.28 -8.71 -20.41
C ASN A 186 0.91 -10.04 -21.11
N PRO A 187 0.72 -10.05 -22.44
CA PRO A 187 0.24 -11.24 -23.16
C PRO A 187 1.26 -12.38 -23.19
N TYR A 188 2.54 -12.11 -22.96
CA TYR A 188 3.59 -13.14 -22.89
C TYR A 188 3.54 -13.85 -21.54
N LEU A 189 3.42 -13.10 -20.44
CA LEU A 189 3.32 -13.67 -19.10
C LEU A 189 1.98 -14.37 -18.88
N ALA A 190 0.87 -13.78 -19.31
CA ALA A 190 -0.48 -14.32 -19.11
C ALA A 190 -0.71 -15.70 -19.77
N ARG A 191 0.15 -16.13 -20.71
CA ARG A 191 0.12 -17.45 -21.37
C ARG A 191 0.97 -18.50 -20.67
N THR A 192 1.76 -18.12 -19.67
CA THR A 192 2.56 -19.05 -18.88
C THR A 192 1.71 -19.83 -17.88
N ASN A 193 2.27 -20.88 -17.28
CA ASN A 193 1.58 -21.66 -16.24
C ASN A 193 1.35 -20.87 -14.95
N TYR A 194 2.09 -19.77 -14.74
CA TYR A 194 2.12 -19.03 -13.49
C TYR A 194 1.13 -17.88 -13.44
N HIS A 195 0.69 -17.35 -14.58
CA HIS A 195 -0.18 -16.17 -14.64
C HIS A 195 -1.54 -16.45 -15.26
N SER A 196 -2.45 -15.50 -15.14
CA SER A 196 -3.71 -15.47 -15.88
C SER A 196 -4.23 -14.07 -16.13
N ALA A 197 -5.18 -13.97 -17.06
CA ALA A 197 -5.94 -12.76 -17.35
C ALA A 197 -7.42 -12.96 -16.98
N GLY A 198 -8.15 -11.85 -16.75
CA GLY A 198 -9.59 -11.88 -16.46
C GLY A 198 -9.99 -11.96 -14.99
N GLY A 199 -9.03 -11.97 -14.06
CA GLY A 199 -9.29 -11.74 -12.64
C GLY A 199 -9.76 -10.31 -12.33
N TYR A 200 -9.91 -10.01 -11.06
CA TYR A 200 -10.37 -8.68 -10.60
C TYR A 200 -9.22 -7.67 -10.46
N LEU A 201 -8.02 -8.14 -10.12
CA LEU A 201 -6.86 -7.30 -9.84
C LEU A 201 -6.00 -7.16 -11.10
N THR A 202 -6.05 -6.00 -11.73
CA THR A 202 -5.27 -5.74 -12.94
C THR A 202 -3.79 -5.56 -12.60
N VAL A 203 -2.94 -6.31 -13.31
CA VAL A 203 -1.48 -6.29 -13.15
C VAL A 203 -0.86 -5.98 -14.51
N GLN A 204 0.02 -4.99 -14.55
CA GLN A 204 0.76 -4.61 -15.75
C GLN A 204 2.00 -3.81 -15.41
N GLU A 205 2.92 -3.69 -16.36
CA GLU A 205 4.03 -2.75 -16.30
C GLU A 205 3.52 -1.31 -16.45
N SER A 206 4.24 -0.34 -15.88
CA SER A 206 4.00 1.07 -16.17
C SER A 206 4.13 1.33 -17.68
N PRO A 207 3.19 2.07 -18.30
CA PRO A 207 3.27 2.45 -19.71
C PRO A 207 4.42 3.42 -20.01
N TRP A 208 5.04 3.99 -18.97
CA TRP A 208 6.18 4.88 -19.05
C TRP A 208 7.32 4.37 -18.16
N ARG A 209 8.57 4.55 -18.60
CA ARG A 209 9.79 4.25 -17.82
C ARG A 209 10.96 5.10 -18.31
N THR A 210 11.96 5.30 -17.47
CA THR A 210 13.23 5.89 -17.88
C THR A 210 14.11 4.87 -18.63
N PRO A 211 15.11 5.33 -19.40
CA PRO A 211 16.16 4.47 -19.92
C PRO A 211 16.97 3.74 -18.83
N LEU A 212 16.97 4.25 -17.59
CA LEU A 212 17.72 3.63 -16.49
C LEU A 212 17.11 2.29 -16.07
N ALA A 213 15.81 2.06 -16.28
CA ALA A 213 15.20 0.76 -16.05
C ALA A 213 15.83 -0.35 -16.91
N ILE A 214 16.22 -0.01 -18.15
CA ILE A 214 16.91 -0.94 -19.06
C ILE A 214 18.35 -1.14 -18.62
N ALA A 215 19.06 -0.05 -18.29
CA ALA A 215 20.43 -0.14 -17.77
C ALA A 215 20.50 -0.99 -16.48
N PHE A 216 19.49 -0.90 -15.61
CA PHE A 216 19.39 -1.74 -14.41
C PHE A 216 19.28 -3.24 -14.74
N LEU A 217 18.51 -3.60 -15.76
CA LEU A 217 18.43 -4.99 -16.23
C LEU A 217 19.74 -5.47 -16.85
N GLU A 218 20.34 -4.65 -17.73
CA GLU A 218 21.60 -4.96 -18.39
C GLU A 218 22.72 -5.17 -17.37
N ALA A 219 22.80 -4.31 -16.35
CA ALA A 219 23.75 -4.47 -15.25
C ALA A 219 23.58 -5.82 -14.53
N GLY A 220 22.34 -6.25 -14.27
CA GLY A 220 22.04 -7.57 -13.71
C GLY A 220 22.53 -8.71 -14.62
N MET A 221 22.38 -8.56 -15.93
CA MET A 221 22.85 -9.53 -16.92
C MET A 221 24.39 -9.62 -16.99
N GLU A 222 25.09 -8.49 -16.89
CA GLU A 222 26.56 -8.45 -16.89
C GLU A 222 27.17 -9.19 -15.69
N ILE A 223 26.51 -9.16 -14.54
CA ILE A 223 26.95 -9.88 -13.32
C ILE A 223 26.40 -11.32 -13.24
N GLY A 224 25.80 -11.83 -14.33
CA GLY A 224 25.40 -13.23 -14.47
C GLY A 224 23.98 -13.57 -13.99
N TYR A 225 23.13 -12.59 -13.69
CA TYR A 225 21.70 -12.83 -13.45
C TYR A 225 20.90 -12.79 -14.76
N GLU A 226 19.72 -13.41 -14.78
CA GLU A 226 18.84 -13.36 -15.94
C GLU A 226 17.74 -12.30 -15.77
N ASN A 227 17.35 -11.67 -16.88
CA ASN A 227 16.08 -10.96 -16.96
C ASN A 227 14.94 -11.98 -17.04
N ARG A 228 14.10 -12.06 -16.01
CA ARG A 228 13.04 -13.07 -15.93
C ARG A 228 11.84 -12.58 -15.14
N ASP A 229 10.77 -13.36 -15.23
CA ASP A 229 9.59 -13.19 -14.40
C ASP A 229 9.86 -13.64 -12.95
N ILE A 230 9.93 -12.68 -12.03
CA ILE A 230 10.14 -12.93 -10.60
C ILE A 230 8.96 -13.67 -9.94
N ASN A 231 7.78 -13.66 -10.56
CA ASN A 231 6.57 -14.33 -10.08
C ASN A 231 6.33 -15.68 -10.78
N GLY A 232 7.29 -16.11 -11.63
CA GLY A 232 7.24 -17.34 -12.41
C GLY A 232 7.93 -18.52 -11.72
N GLU A 233 8.56 -19.38 -12.50
CA GLU A 233 9.21 -20.61 -12.01
C GLU A 233 10.32 -20.36 -10.99
N LYS A 234 11.12 -19.30 -11.22
CA LYS A 234 12.31 -18.97 -10.43
C LYS A 234 12.33 -17.47 -10.17
N GLN A 235 12.43 -17.10 -8.89
CA GLN A 235 12.39 -15.70 -8.47
C GLN A 235 13.73 -14.96 -8.66
N THR A 236 14.86 -15.65 -8.49
CA THR A 236 16.20 -15.06 -8.57
C THR A 236 16.48 -14.49 -9.96
N GLY A 237 16.70 -13.18 -10.05
CA GLY A 237 16.87 -12.46 -11.31
C GLY A 237 16.40 -11.02 -11.24
N PHE A 238 16.43 -10.35 -12.39
CA PHE A 238 16.03 -8.95 -12.54
C PHE A 238 14.78 -8.87 -13.43
N MET A 239 13.93 -7.88 -13.19
CA MET A 239 12.70 -7.66 -13.95
C MET A 239 12.30 -6.18 -13.96
N ILE A 240 11.67 -5.73 -15.04
CA ILE A 240 10.89 -4.48 -14.98
C ILE A 240 9.71 -4.70 -14.03
N ALA A 241 9.50 -3.75 -13.13
CA ALA A 241 8.42 -3.86 -12.16
C ALA A 241 7.05 -3.96 -12.84
N GLN A 242 6.30 -5.02 -12.51
CA GLN A 242 4.86 -5.05 -12.69
C GLN A 242 4.18 -4.47 -11.45
N GLY A 243 3.06 -3.77 -11.65
CA GLY A 243 2.27 -3.23 -10.56
C GLY A 243 0.78 -3.44 -10.73
N THR A 244 0.06 -3.28 -9.62
CA THR A 244 -1.40 -3.26 -9.57
C THR A 244 -1.92 -1.92 -10.10
N ILE A 245 -1.84 -1.74 -11.42
CA ILE A 245 -2.30 -0.54 -12.12
C ILE A 245 -3.29 -0.94 -13.22
N ARG A 246 -4.27 -0.08 -13.50
CA ARG A 246 -5.29 -0.26 -14.54
C ARG A 246 -5.35 1.02 -15.35
N ARG A 247 -5.01 0.94 -16.63
CA ARG A 247 -4.96 2.11 -17.54
C ARG A 247 -4.10 3.25 -16.97
N GLY A 248 -2.90 2.95 -16.46
CA GLY A 248 -1.99 3.97 -15.93
C GLY A 248 -2.33 4.54 -14.54
N SER A 249 -3.49 4.21 -13.97
CA SER A 249 -3.88 4.58 -12.60
C SER A 249 -3.76 3.41 -11.64
N ARG A 250 -3.64 3.69 -10.34
CA ARG A 250 -3.65 2.68 -9.28
C ARG A 250 -4.93 1.83 -9.31
N CYS A 251 -4.74 0.52 -9.27
CA CYS A 251 -5.81 -0.47 -9.07
C CYS A 251 -5.76 -0.99 -7.62
N SER A 252 -6.38 -0.27 -6.69
CA SER A 252 -6.54 -0.69 -5.29
C SER A 252 -7.44 -1.92 -5.18
N THR A 253 -7.47 -2.57 -4.02
CA THR A 253 -8.43 -3.67 -3.80
C THR A 253 -9.88 -3.19 -3.73
N ALA A 254 -10.13 -1.93 -3.38
CA ALA A 254 -11.47 -1.36 -3.46
C ALA A 254 -11.93 -1.27 -4.92
N LYS A 255 -11.10 -0.76 -5.83
CA LYS A 255 -11.36 -0.75 -7.28
C LYS A 255 -11.46 -2.14 -7.89
N ALA A 256 -10.56 -3.03 -7.51
CA ALA A 256 -10.54 -4.38 -8.06
C ALA A 256 -11.77 -5.18 -7.60
N PHE A 257 -12.12 -5.13 -6.30
CA PHE A 257 -13.05 -6.09 -5.72
C PHE A 257 -14.38 -5.51 -5.23
N LEU A 258 -14.47 -4.23 -4.85
CA LEU A 258 -15.69 -3.66 -4.28
C LEU A 258 -16.47 -2.83 -5.29
N ARG A 259 -15.78 -2.00 -6.08
CA ARG A 259 -16.41 -1.17 -7.12
C ARG A 259 -17.22 -2.00 -8.13
N PRO A 260 -16.73 -3.14 -8.69
CA PRO A 260 -17.50 -3.91 -9.66
C PRO A 260 -18.77 -4.55 -9.11
N VAL A 261 -18.93 -4.58 -7.78
CA VAL A 261 -20.04 -5.23 -7.08
C VAL A 261 -20.91 -4.25 -6.30
N HIS A 262 -20.71 -2.93 -6.50
CA HIS A 262 -21.39 -1.88 -5.76
C HIS A 262 -22.93 -1.91 -5.86
N LEU A 263 -23.48 -2.49 -6.94
CA LEU A 263 -24.94 -2.65 -7.13
C LEU A 263 -25.52 -3.93 -6.50
N ARG A 264 -24.69 -4.81 -5.93
CA ARG A 264 -25.19 -6.01 -5.24
C ARG A 264 -25.94 -5.58 -3.98
N LYS A 265 -27.22 -5.97 -3.88
CA LYS A 265 -28.09 -5.60 -2.74
C LYS A 265 -27.72 -6.30 -1.43
N ASN A 266 -26.89 -7.33 -1.47
CA ASN A 266 -26.55 -8.16 -0.32
C ASN A 266 -25.16 -7.86 0.27
N ILE A 267 -24.44 -6.86 -0.25
CA ILE A 267 -23.21 -6.32 0.34
C ILE A 267 -23.46 -4.88 0.77
N HIS A 268 -23.20 -4.58 2.03
CA HIS A 268 -23.22 -3.24 2.58
C HIS A 268 -21.81 -2.83 2.97
N ILE A 269 -21.40 -1.64 2.57
CA ILE A 269 -20.12 -1.05 2.94
C ILE A 269 -20.40 0.11 3.89
N ALA A 270 -19.77 0.11 5.05
CA ALA A 270 -19.93 1.14 6.06
C ALA A 270 -18.58 1.84 6.27
N LEU A 271 -18.46 3.04 5.72
CA LEU A 271 -17.29 3.91 5.90
C LEU A 271 -17.35 4.60 7.26
N LYS A 272 -16.22 5.19 7.69
CA LYS A 272 -16.09 5.93 8.95
C LYS A 272 -16.57 5.12 10.18
N SER A 273 -16.46 3.80 10.10
CA SER A 273 -16.97 2.83 11.06
C SER A 273 -15.82 2.14 11.77
N HIS A 274 -15.35 2.74 12.85
CA HIS A 274 -14.20 2.24 13.60
C HIS A 274 -14.63 1.16 14.60
N VAL A 275 -14.34 -0.10 14.26
CA VAL A 275 -14.59 -1.25 15.15
C VAL A 275 -13.62 -1.21 16.33
N MET A 276 -14.17 -1.26 17.55
CA MET A 276 -13.40 -1.19 18.79
C MET A 276 -13.07 -2.58 19.34
N ARG A 277 -14.04 -3.51 19.30
CA ARG A 277 -13.87 -4.89 19.78
C ARG A 277 -14.94 -5.81 19.18
N ILE A 278 -14.63 -7.09 19.20
CA ILE A 278 -15.54 -8.18 18.88
C ILE A 278 -16.34 -8.52 20.14
N LEU A 279 -17.63 -8.77 19.96
CA LEU A 279 -18.52 -9.25 21.01
C LEU A 279 -18.48 -10.78 21.03
N ILE A 280 -18.02 -11.35 22.14
CA ILE A 280 -17.78 -12.78 22.30
C ILE A 280 -18.51 -13.27 23.54
N ASN A 281 -19.24 -14.37 23.41
CA ASN A 281 -19.88 -15.01 24.55
C ASN A 281 -18.80 -15.71 25.41
N PRO A 282 -18.65 -15.36 26.70
CA PRO A 282 -17.56 -15.88 27.53
C PRO A 282 -17.68 -17.37 27.86
N VAL A 283 -18.86 -17.98 27.69
CA VAL A 283 -19.10 -19.39 27.97
C VAL A 283 -18.89 -20.23 26.71
N THR A 284 -19.48 -19.83 25.59
CA THR A 284 -19.41 -20.61 24.34
C THR A 284 -18.20 -20.24 23.47
N MET A 285 -17.51 -19.14 23.79
CA MET A 285 -16.44 -18.54 22.98
C MET A 285 -16.87 -18.18 21.54
N ARG A 286 -18.18 -18.07 21.29
CA ARG A 286 -18.72 -17.66 20.00
C ARG A 286 -18.68 -16.14 19.84
N ALA A 287 -18.03 -15.66 18.79
CA ALA A 287 -18.19 -14.28 18.32
C ALA A 287 -19.58 -14.09 17.71
N TYR A 288 -20.31 -13.08 18.15
CA TYR A 288 -21.71 -12.85 17.76
C TYR A 288 -21.99 -11.44 17.24
N GLY A 289 -20.99 -10.56 17.20
CA GLY A 289 -21.13 -9.21 16.67
C GLY A 289 -19.90 -8.36 16.94
N VAL A 290 -20.00 -7.07 16.64
CA VAL A 290 -18.94 -6.09 16.89
C VAL A 290 -19.50 -4.81 17.51
N LEU A 291 -18.71 -4.21 18.38
CA LEU A 291 -18.93 -2.86 18.91
C LEU A 291 -18.06 -1.89 18.12
N PHE A 292 -18.66 -0.82 17.60
CA PHE A 292 -17.97 0.16 16.77
C PHE A 292 -18.45 1.59 17.05
N ILE A 293 -17.67 2.57 16.61
CA ILE A 293 -18.04 3.99 16.61
C ILE A 293 -18.22 4.43 15.16
N ARG A 294 -19.36 5.06 14.86
CA ARG A 294 -19.61 5.74 13.59
C ARG A 294 -20.28 7.07 13.87
N ASN A 295 -19.78 8.15 13.26
CA ASN A 295 -20.29 9.52 13.47
C ASN A 295 -20.37 9.93 14.96
N GLY A 296 -19.37 9.52 15.76
CA GLY A 296 -19.31 9.80 17.21
C GLY A 296 -20.26 8.96 18.08
N VAL A 297 -21.08 8.09 17.48
CA VAL A 297 -22.05 7.25 18.20
C VAL A 297 -21.54 5.82 18.29
N ARG A 298 -21.59 5.23 19.49
CA ARG A 298 -21.32 3.81 19.71
C ARG A 298 -22.52 2.98 19.24
N GLN A 299 -22.25 1.98 18.43
CA GLN A 299 -23.25 1.11 17.83
C GLN A 299 -22.82 -0.35 17.91
N ILE A 300 -23.79 -1.26 17.84
CA ILE A 300 -23.57 -2.70 17.80
C ILE A 300 -24.22 -3.25 16.53
N VAL A 301 -23.52 -4.15 15.87
CA VAL A 301 -24.07 -4.98 14.80
C VAL A 301 -23.79 -6.44 15.07
N LEU A 302 -24.79 -7.29 14.85
CA LEU A 302 -24.72 -8.72 15.11
C LEU A 302 -24.34 -9.51 13.85
N ALA A 303 -23.71 -10.66 14.05
CA ALA A 303 -23.34 -11.60 12.99
C ALA A 303 -23.99 -12.96 13.24
N ARG A 304 -24.82 -13.44 12.30
CA ARG A 304 -25.47 -14.76 12.38
C ARG A 304 -24.47 -15.89 12.28
N ARG A 305 -23.46 -15.74 11.42
CA ARG A 305 -22.46 -16.77 11.14
C ARG A 305 -21.13 -16.38 11.74
N GLU A 306 -20.42 -15.45 11.12
CA GLU A 306 -19.02 -15.19 11.41
C GLU A 306 -18.70 -13.70 11.43
N VAL A 307 -17.78 -13.33 12.32
CA VAL A 307 -17.06 -12.07 12.29
C VAL A 307 -15.68 -12.35 11.71
N ILE A 308 -15.34 -11.72 10.59
CA ILE A 308 -14.08 -11.94 9.88
C ILE A 308 -13.19 -10.73 10.10
N LEU A 309 -12.06 -10.93 10.76
CA LEU A 309 -11.13 -9.86 11.08
C LEU A 309 -10.12 -9.69 9.94
N SER A 310 -10.11 -8.50 9.33
CA SER A 310 -9.28 -8.13 8.18
C SER A 310 -8.71 -6.72 8.35
N ALA A 311 -8.43 -6.30 9.59
CA ALA A 311 -7.93 -4.97 9.94
C ALA A 311 -6.39 -4.83 9.74
N GLY A 312 -5.74 -5.82 9.13
CA GLY A 312 -4.28 -5.86 8.94
C GLY A 312 -3.53 -6.35 10.18
N ALA A 313 -2.21 -6.56 10.04
CA ALA A 313 -1.38 -7.19 11.08
C ALA A 313 -1.39 -6.45 12.42
N ILE A 314 -1.47 -5.10 12.39
CA ILE A 314 -1.47 -4.26 13.59
C ILE A 314 -2.85 -4.22 14.25
N ASN A 315 -3.86 -3.74 13.53
CA ASN A 315 -5.18 -3.50 14.13
C ASN A 315 -5.96 -4.79 14.40
N SER A 316 -5.70 -5.89 13.68
CA SER A 316 -6.33 -7.17 14.01
C SER A 316 -5.87 -7.66 15.38
N ALA A 317 -4.57 -7.58 15.67
CA ALA A 317 -4.05 -7.92 17.00
C ALA A 317 -4.61 -6.98 18.07
N GLN A 318 -4.65 -5.68 17.82
CA GLN A 318 -5.22 -4.71 18.75
C GLN A 318 -6.69 -5.00 19.07
N ILE A 319 -7.52 -5.26 18.05
CA ILE A 319 -8.95 -5.56 18.22
C ILE A 319 -9.13 -6.85 19.02
N LEU A 320 -8.32 -7.89 18.78
CA LEU A 320 -8.36 -9.13 19.56
C LEU A 320 -8.00 -8.90 21.03
N LEU A 321 -6.95 -8.12 21.30
CA LEU A 321 -6.55 -7.72 22.66
C LEU A 321 -7.69 -6.97 23.37
N LEU A 322 -8.29 -5.98 22.70
CA LEU A 322 -9.46 -5.23 23.20
C LEU A 322 -10.72 -6.10 23.37
N SER A 323 -10.75 -7.28 22.75
CA SER A 323 -11.82 -8.27 22.87
C SER A 323 -11.55 -9.32 23.95
N GLY A 324 -10.45 -9.21 24.69
CA GLY A 324 -10.07 -10.18 25.73
C GLY A 324 -9.41 -11.45 25.21
N ILE A 325 -8.90 -11.45 23.97
CA ILE A 325 -8.12 -12.54 23.39
C ILE A 325 -6.66 -12.09 23.24
N GLY A 326 -5.77 -12.61 24.07
CA GLY A 326 -4.36 -12.25 24.06
C GLY A 326 -3.61 -12.67 25.32
N PRO A 327 -2.35 -12.24 25.50
CA PRO A 327 -1.53 -12.67 26.63
C PRO A 327 -2.14 -12.19 27.94
N LYS A 328 -2.48 -13.14 28.83
CA LYS A 328 -3.19 -12.84 30.09
C LYS A 328 -2.51 -11.76 30.92
N GLU A 329 -1.19 -11.85 31.09
CA GLU A 329 -0.42 -10.88 31.86
C GLU A 329 -0.49 -9.46 31.29
N HIS A 330 -0.52 -9.34 29.96
CA HIS A 330 -0.67 -8.04 29.30
C HIS A 330 -2.09 -7.50 29.47
N LEU A 331 -3.11 -8.34 29.28
CA LEU A 331 -4.52 -7.94 29.45
C LEU A 331 -4.84 -7.52 30.88
N ASP A 332 -4.32 -8.24 31.87
CA ASP A 332 -4.49 -7.92 33.30
C ASP A 332 -3.85 -6.56 33.65
N LYS A 333 -2.68 -6.23 33.08
CA LYS A 333 -2.01 -4.91 33.27
C LYS A 333 -2.83 -3.72 32.79
N VAL A 334 -3.64 -3.91 31.74
CA VAL A 334 -4.48 -2.84 31.16
C VAL A 334 -5.96 -2.94 31.58
N GLY A 335 -6.29 -3.83 32.53
CA GLY A 335 -7.62 -3.97 33.09
C GLY A 335 -8.65 -4.61 32.16
N ILE A 336 -8.23 -5.42 31.17
CA ILE A 336 -9.12 -6.12 30.25
C ILE A 336 -9.33 -7.56 30.73
N PRO A 337 -10.58 -8.02 30.95
CA PRO A 337 -10.85 -9.41 31.28
C PRO A 337 -10.38 -10.37 30.20
N THR A 338 -9.55 -11.33 30.58
CA THR A 338 -9.05 -12.36 29.65
C THR A 338 -10.12 -13.42 29.41
N LEU A 339 -10.62 -13.51 28.16
CA LEU A 339 -11.48 -14.61 27.70
C LEU A 339 -10.66 -15.80 27.20
N ARG A 340 -9.53 -15.52 26.53
CA ARG A 340 -8.63 -16.56 26.02
C ARG A 340 -7.18 -16.10 26.06
N ASN A 341 -6.34 -16.86 26.77
CA ASN A 341 -4.90 -16.62 26.82
C ASN A 341 -4.22 -17.16 25.55
N LEU A 342 -3.81 -16.27 24.65
CA LEU A 342 -3.13 -16.59 23.39
C LEU A 342 -2.03 -15.57 23.12
N LYS A 343 -1.01 -15.95 22.34
CA LYS A 343 0.13 -15.10 21.96
C LYS A 343 -0.22 -14.05 20.89
N VAL A 344 -1.34 -13.35 21.06
CA VAL A 344 -1.79 -12.31 20.12
C VAL A 344 -0.85 -11.12 20.17
N GLY A 345 -0.38 -10.72 18.99
CA GLY A 345 0.56 -9.61 18.83
C GLY A 345 2.04 -10.00 18.88
N GLU A 346 2.36 -11.28 19.10
CA GLU A 346 3.73 -11.82 18.94
C GLU A 346 4.02 -12.21 17.49
N ASN A 347 5.30 -12.48 17.19
CA ASN A 347 5.78 -12.97 15.88
C ASN A 347 5.42 -12.02 14.71
N LEU A 348 5.44 -10.72 14.97
CA LEU A 348 5.34 -9.71 13.92
C LEU A 348 6.54 -9.90 12.97
N GLN A 349 6.32 -9.78 11.67
CA GLN A 349 7.37 -9.90 10.67
C GLN A 349 7.25 -8.73 9.71
N ASP A 350 8.38 -8.14 9.34
CA ASP A 350 8.43 -7.10 8.31
C ASP A 350 9.74 -7.21 7.51
N HIS A 351 9.74 -6.64 6.30
CA HIS A 351 10.95 -6.49 5.51
C HIS A 351 11.59 -5.16 5.88
N VAL A 352 12.80 -5.22 6.43
CA VAL A 352 13.51 -3.99 6.70
C VAL A 352 14.21 -3.52 5.43
N GLY A 353 13.81 -2.34 4.96
CA GLY A 353 14.42 -1.66 3.82
C GLY A 353 15.54 -0.72 4.27
N MET A 354 16.69 -0.77 3.62
CA MET A 354 17.73 0.24 3.70
C MET A 354 17.65 1.16 2.48
N GLY A 355 17.06 2.34 2.68
CA GLY A 355 17.15 3.43 1.71
C GLY A 355 18.54 4.06 1.70
N GLY A 356 18.91 4.71 0.59
CA GLY A 356 20.06 5.61 0.56
C GLY A 356 21.28 5.11 -0.24
N LEU A 357 21.20 3.96 -0.92
CA LEU A 357 22.20 3.61 -1.93
C LEU A 357 21.94 4.43 -3.20
N THR A 358 22.35 5.70 -3.15
CA THR A 358 22.17 6.68 -4.21
C THR A 358 23.44 6.80 -5.07
N PHE A 359 23.24 6.79 -6.38
CA PHE A 359 24.28 6.97 -7.39
C PHE A 359 24.02 8.26 -8.18
N LEU A 360 25.09 8.95 -8.55
CA LEU A 360 25.00 10.12 -9.43
C LEU A 360 24.91 9.68 -10.88
N VAL A 361 24.07 10.36 -11.65
CA VAL A 361 23.91 10.14 -13.09
C VAL A 361 24.31 11.42 -13.83
N ASP A 362 25.21 11.28 -14.81
CA ASP A 362 25.76 12.35 -15.64
C ASP A 362 24.79 12.80 -16.75
N LYS A 363 23.74 12.01 -17.03
CA LYS A 363 22.69 12.32 -18.00
C LYS A 363 21.39 12.82 -17.32
N PRO A 364 20.65 13.75 -17.95
CA PRO A 364 19.38 14.23 -17.43
C PRO A 364 18.23 13.25 -17.72
N VAL A 365 18.33 12.02 -17.20
CA VAL A 365 17.34 10.94 -17.44
C VAL A 365 16.58 10.52 -16.18
N SER A 366 17.01 10.97 -15.01
CA SER A 366 16.36 10.69 -13.72
C SER A 366 15.04 11.44 -13.54
N ILE A 367 14.16 10.85 -12.74
CA ILE A 367 12.95 11.48 -12.22
C ILE A 367 13.35 12.50 -11.15
N VAL A 368 13.18 13.78 -11.45
CA VAL A 368 13.35 14.88 -10.49
C VAL A 368 12.11 15.78 -10.51
N GLN A 369 11.74 16.33 -9.36
CA GLN A 369 10.43 16.99 -9.19
C GLN A 369 10.15 18.07 -10.25
N GLU A 370 11.12 18.95 -10.53
CA GLU A 370 10.99 20.05 -11.50
C GLU A 370 10.72 19.62 -12.94
N ARG A 371 11.15 18.41 -13.34
CA ARG A 371 10.91 17.87 -14.70
C ARG A 371 9.61 17.09 -14.82
N PHE A 372 9.08 16.60 -13.69
CA PHE A 372 8.05 15.57 -13.65
C PHE A 372 6.71 16.04 -13.08
N GLN A 373 6.67 17.15 -12.35
CA GLN A 373 5.44 17.77 -11.84
C GLN A 373 5.10 19.08 -12.59
N THR A 374 5.32 19.09 -13.91
CA THR A 374 4.97 20.24 -14.76
C THR A 374 3.51 20.15 -15.23
N ILE A 375 2.88 21.29 -15.52
CA ILE A 375 1.51 21.35 -16.03
C ILE A 375 1.30 20.44 -17.26
N PRO A 376 2.20 20.41 -18.28
CA PRO A 376 2.04 19.52 -19.42
C PRO A 376 2.04 18.03 -19.06
N VAL A 377 2.89 17.62 -18.11
CA VAL A 377 2.94 16.23 -17.65
C VAL A 377 1.65 15.85 -16.92
N SER A 378 1.16 16.73 -16.04
CA SER A 378 -0.12 16.54 -15.36
C SER A 378 -1.29 16.45 -16.33
N LEU A 379 -1.29 17.27 -17.38
CA LEU A 379 -2.31 17.25 -18.42
C LEU A 379 -2.28 15.96 -19.24
N GLU A 380 -1.09 15.50 -19.64
CA GLU A 380 -0.92 14.23 -20.35
C GLU A 380 -1.47 13.06 -19.53
N TYR A 381 -1.20 13.05 -18.22
CA TYR A 381 -1.75 12.03 -17.33
C TYR A 381 -3.27 12.13 -17.19
N ILE A 382 -3.81 13.34 -16.96
CA ILE A 382 -5.26 13.53 -16.79
C ILE A 382 -6.04 13.14 -18.06
N MET A 383 -5.51 13.49 -19.23
CA MET A 383 -6.21 13.26 -20.51
C MET A 383 -5.99 11.87 -21.08
N HIS A 384 -4.81 11.28 -20.87
CA HIS A 384 -4.40 10.06 -21.56
C HIS A 384 -3.92 8.93 -20.65
N GLN A 385 -3.83 9.17 -19.33
CA GLN A 385 -3.35 8.22 -18.32
C GLN A 385 -2.00 7.59 -18.71
N ARG A 386 -1.11 8.44 -19.21
CA ARG A 386 0.22 8.11 -19.73
C ARG A 386 1.27 9.07 -19.21
N GLY A 387 2.51 8.75 -19.51
CA GLY A 387 3.64 9.57 -19.12
C GLY A 387 4.11 9.28 -17.69
N PRO A 388 5.02 10.11 -17.18
CA PRO A 388 5.78 9.75 -15.99
C PRO A 388 4.99 9.55 -14.69
N MET A 389 3.79 10.12 -14.59
CA MET A 389 2.95 10.00 -13.39
C MET A 389 2.41 8.58 -13.18
N THR A 390 2.51 7.71 -14.19
CA THR A 390 2.13 6.29 -14.09
C THR A 390 3.17 5.42 -13.36
N THR A 391 4.35 5.98 -13.05
CA THR A 391 5.46 5.24 -12.42
C THR A 391 5.08 4.77 -11.01
N LEU A 392 5.44 3.54 -10.66
CA LEU A 392 4.99 2.83 -9.45
C LEU A 392 5.66 3.36 -8.17
N GLY A 393 5.22 4.52 -7.67
CA GLY A 393 5.88 5.18 -6.52
C GLY A 393 7.34 5.56 -6.80
N GLY A 394 7.74 5.63 -8.08
CA GLY A 394 9.12 5.85 -8.52
C GLY A 394 9.94 4.59 -8.75
N VAL A 395 9.43 3.38 -8.46
CA VAL A 395 10.14 2.12 -8.72
C VAL A 395 9.90 1.66 -10.15
N GLU A 396 10.97 1.36 -10.88
CA GLU A 396 10.92 0.89 -12.28
C GLU A 396 11.45 -0.54 -12.46
N GLY A 397 12.33 -0.99 -11.56
CA GLY A 397 12.95 -2.31 -11.64
C GLY A 397 12.95 -3.02 -10.29
N LEU A 398 12.84 -4.35 -10.35
CA LEU A 398 12.98 -5.24 -9.20
C LEU A 398 14.09 -6.24 -9.48
N ALA A 399 14.84 -6.61 -8.45
CA ALA A 399 15.74 -7.75 -8.52
C ALA A 399 15.71 -8.56 -7.25
N PHE A 400 15.89 -9.86 -7.38
CA PHE A 400 16.10 -10.78 -6.28
C PHE A 400 17.45 -11.45 -6.45
N VAL A 401 18.35 -11.24 -5.48
CA VAL A 401 19.75 -11.64 -5.54
C VAL A 401 20.12 -12.47 -4.33
N ASN A 402 21.14 -13.31 -4.50
CA ASN A 402 21.69 -14.15 -3.45
C ASN A 402 22.95 -13.50 -2.89
N THR A 403 23.02 -13.29 -1.57
CA THR A 403 24.28 -13.01 -0.89
C THR A 403 25.07 -14.30 -0.67
N PRO A 404 26.34 -14.24 -0.21
CA PRO A 404 27.07 -15.42 0.24
C PRO A 404 26.40 -16.21 1.37
N TYR A 405 25.41 -15.61 2.06
CA TYR A 405 24.63 -16.25 3.12
C TYR A 405 23.30 -16.84 2.64
N ALA A 406 22.95 -16.64 1.37
CA ALA A 406 21.74 -17.19 0.78
C ALA A 406 21.78 -18.72 0.76
N ASN A 407 20.60 -19.32 0.53
CA ASN A 407 20.50 -20.77 0.41
C ASN A 407 21.41 -21.29 -0.74
N ILE A 408 22.15 -22.36 -0.49
CA ILE A 408 23.12 -22.93 -1.45
C ILE A 408 22.49 -23.34 -2.79
N SER A 409 21.18 -23.60 -2.81
CA SER A 409 20.45 -23.88 -4.05
C SER A 409 20.37 -22.69 -5.01
N GLY A 410 20.54 -21.46 -4.51
CA GLY A 410 20.38 -20.21 -5.28
C GLY A 410 18.94 -19.90 -5.70
N LEU A 411 17.97 -20.73 -5.30
CA LEU A 411 16.55 -20.61 -5.66
C LEU A 411 15.70 -19.84 -4.64
N TYR A 412 16.29 -19.49 -3.49
CA TYR A 412 15.64 -18.77 -2.41
C TYR A 412 16.46 -17.52 -2.05
N PRO A 413 16.25 -16.41 -2.78
CA PRO A 413 17.03 -15.19 -2.65
C PRO A 413 16.74 -14.48 -1.33
N ASP A 414 17.79 -13.89 -0.76
CA ASP A 414 17.78 -13.26 0.57
C ASP A 414 17.83 -11.72 0.52
N ILE A 415 17.98 -11.15 -0.67
CA ILE A 415 17.94 -9.71 -0.89
C ILE A 415 17.03 -9.38 -2.08
N GLN A 416 16.20 -8.37 -1.88
CA GLN A 416 15.43 -7.72 -2.93
C GLN A 416 15.93 -6.30 -3.15
N PHE A 417 16.16 -5.93 -4.41
CA PHE A 417 16.43 -4.57 -4.83
C PHE A 417 15.19 -3.94 -5.46
N HIS A 418 14.96 -2.68 -5.11
CA HIS A 418 13.99 -1.81 -5.74
C HIS A 418 14.77 -0.68 -6.40
N PHE A 419 14.78 -0.68 -7.73
CA PHE A 419 15.43 0.35 -8.51
C PHE A 419 14.48 1.50 -8.79
N ALA A 420 14.88 2.70 -8.38
CA ALA A 420 14.19 3.94 -8.69
C ALA A 420 15.15 4.93 -9.36
N PRO A 421 14.80 5.54 -10.50
CA PRO A 421 15.59 6.61 -11.12
C PRO A 421 15.38 7.96 -10.41
N ALA A 422 15.18 7.96 -9.09
CA ALA A 422 15.00 9.13 -8.22
C ALA A 422 15.67 8.85 -6.87
N SER A 423 16.04 9.90 -6.14
CA SER A 423 16.56 9.78 -4.76
C SER A 423 15.81 10.73 -3.83
N VAL A 424 15.85 10.48 -2.52
CA VAL A 424 15.39 11.45 -1.52
C VAL A 424 16.12 12.78 -1.72
N ASN A 425 17.40 12.78 -2.09
CA ASN A 425 18.14 14.02 -2.38
C ASN A 425 17.60 14.78 -3.62
N SER A 426 16.82 14.13 -4.48
CA SER A 426 16.27 14.72 -5.70
C SER A 426 14.98 15.53 -5.49
N ASP A 427 14.41 15.52 -4.27
CA ASP A 427 13.25 16.32 -3.87
C ASP A 427 13.62 17.61 -3.09
N ALA A 428 14.92 17.93 -3.01
CA ALA A 428 15.48 19.05 -2.23
C ALA A 428 15.20 18.99 -0.71
N GLY A 429 14.90 17.82 -0.16
CA GLY A 429 14.58 17.61 1.25
C GLY A 429 13.14 17.96 1.63
N VAL A 430 12.22 18.08 0.65
CA VAL A 430 10.86 18.56 0.92
C VAL A 430 10.00 17.51 1.65
N GLN A 431 10.21 16.21 1.41
CA GLN A 431 9.41 15.16 2.07
C GLN A 431 10.15 14.40 3.18
N ALA A 432 11.45 14.13 3.05
CA ALA A 432 12.18 13.44 4.12
C ALA A 432 12.34 14.28 5.39
N CYS A 433 12.43 15.61 5.23
CA CYS A 433 12.68 16.54 6.33
C CYS A 433 11.41 17.13 6.98
N SER A 434 10.20 16.65 6.65
CA SER A 434 8.96 17.38 6.94
C SER A 434 8.56 17.47 8.42
N GLU A 435 9.40 17.03 9.35
CA GLU A 435 9.40 17.53 10.73
C GLU A 435 10.83 17.79 11.25
N GLY A 436 11.40 18.94 10.89
CA GLY A 436 12.48 19.56 11.65
C GLY A 436 13.88 18.95 11.47
N GLU A 437 14.15 18.33 10.32
CA GLU A 437 15.54 18.09 9.92
C GLU A 437 16.21 19.46 9.75
N GLU A 438 17.21 19.74 10.59
CA GLU A 438 18.08 20.88 10.40
C GLU A 438 18.59 20.87 8.95
N ARG A 439 18.44 22.04 8.33
CA ARG A 439 18.77 22.46 6.96
C ARG A 439 20.27 22.32 6.61
N LYS A 440 20.91 21.19 6.94
CA LYS A 440 22.37 20.97 6.81
C LYS A 440 22.78 19.98 5.73
N LEU A 441 21.85 19.25 5.10
CA LEU A 441 22.17 18.43 3.91
C LEU A 441 21.86 19.13 2.57
N SER A 442 21.21 20.30 2.58
CA SER A 442 20.88 21.05 1.36
C SER A 442 21.97 22.05 0.99
N LYS A 443 23.05 21.56 0.38
CA LYS A 443 23.86 22.22 -0.67
C LYS A 443 25.13 21.41 -0.92
N LEU A 444 24.98 20.24 -1.54
CA LEU A 444 26.05 19.76 -2.42
C LEU A 444 25.94 20.59 -3.70
N GLU A 445 26.65 21.72 -3.75
CA GLU A 445 26.91 22.46 -5.00
C GLU A 445 27.76 21.58 -5.92
N THR A 446 27.10 20.63 -6.58
CA THR A 446 27.74 19.80 -7.61
C THR A 446 27.38 20.38 -8.97
N ARG A 447 28.19 21.35 -9.41
CA ARG A 447 28.20 21.78 -10.81
C ARG A 447 28.46 20.54 -11.67
N GLY A 448 27.45 20.09 -12.44
CA GLY A 448 27.57 18.98 -13.40
C GLY A 448 26.81 17.69 -13.05
N VAL A 449 26.05 17.63 -11.95
CA VAL A 449 25.15 16.49 -11.67
C VAL A 449 23.80 16.71 -12.36
N HIS A 450 23.39 15.77 -13.21
CA HIS A 450 22.16 15.89 -14.02
C HIS A 450 21.04 14.92 -13.60
N GLY A 451 21.30 13.99 -12.68
CA GLY A 451 20.32 13.05 -12.15
C GLY A 451 20.83 12.18 -10.98
N PHE A 452 19.90 11.41 -10.41
CA PHE A 452 20.14 10.43 -9.36
C PHE A 452 19.52 9.08 -9.73
N GLY A 453 20.18 7.99 -9.35
CA GLY A 453 19.58 6.66 -9.26
C GLY A 453 19.62 6.20 -7.80
N ASN A 454 18.63 5.45 -7.36
CA ASN A 454 18.59 4.90 -6.00
C ASN A 454 18.20 3.42 -6.06
N ILE A 455 18.86 2.63 -5.23
CA ILE A 455 18.50 1.25 -4.99
C ILE A 455 18.11 1.12 -3.52
N LEU A 456 16.85 0.76 -3.29
CA LEU A 456 16.39 0.36 -1.96
C LEU A 456 16.62 -1.14 -1.81
N VAL A 457 17.36 -1.50 -0.77
CA VAL A 457 17.72 -2.89 -0.46
C VAL A 457 16.83 -3.39 0.66
N SER A 458 16.11 -4.49 0.45
CA SER A 458 15.30 -5.12 1.49
C SER A 458 15.71 -6.58 1.70
N GLN A 459 15.75 -7.00 2.97
CA GLN A 459 16.09 -8.37 3.34
C GLN A 459 14.90 -9.32 3.17
N PHE A 460 15.17 -10.53 2.67
CA PHE A 460 14.26 -11.65 2.55
C PHE A 460 14.87 -12.92 3.17
N PRO A 461 14.08 -13.87 3.72
CA PRO A 461 12.69 -13.71 4.17
C PRO A 461 12.54 -12.64 5.27
N PRO A 462 11.31 -12.22 5.63
CA PRO A 462 11.10 -11.15 6.59
C PRO A 462 11.65 -11.46 7.98
N MET A 463 12.12 -10.42 8.67
CA MET A 463 12.69 -10.53 10.00
C MET A 463 11.58 -10.63 11.05
N LYS A 464 11.72 -11.56 12.01
CA LYS A 464 10.83 -11.63 13.18
C LYS A 464 11.12 -10.49 14.15
N LEU A 465 10.07 -9.78 14.52
CA LEU A 465 9.98 -8.78 15.56
C LEU A 465 9.20 -9.37 16.74
N GLU A 466 9.73 -9.20 17.95
CA GLU A 466 9.29 -9.94 19.14
C GLU A 466 7.81 -9.76 19.48
N SER A 467 7.32 -8.52 19.54
CA SER A 467 5.87 -8.28 19.59
C SER A 467 5.49 -6.87 19.16
N ILE A 468 4.21 -6.68 18.84
CA ILE A 468 3.58 -5.36 18.62
C ILE A 468 3.66 -4.50 19.90
N SER A 469 3.71 -5.11 21.09
CA SER A 469 3.83 -4.42 22.39
C SER A 469 5.28 -4.18 22.84
N THR A 470 6.23 -4.85 22.21
CA THR A 470 7.67 -4.82 22.50
C THR A 470 8.42 -4.93 21.18
N ILE A 471 8.45 -3.84 20.42
CA ILE A 471 9.44 -3.65 19.35
C ILE A 471 10.76 -3.33 20.06
N GLY A 472 11.32 -4.30 20.81
CA GLY A 472 12.31 -4.06 21.86
C GLY A 472 13.60 -4.86 21.70
N GLU A 473 13.56 -6.12 21.29
CA GLU A 473 14.79 -6.91 21.18
C GLU A 473 14.83 -7.70 19.85
N GLY A 474 16.04 -7.84 19.30
CA GLY A 474 16.30 -8.32 17.92
C GLY A 474 17.32 -7.45 17.18
N TRP A 475 18.56 -7.91 17.14
CA TRP A 475 19.71 -7.33 16.42
C TRP A 475 19.54 -7.50 14.89
N TYR A 476 20.07 -6.74 13.91
CA TYR A 476 21.33 -6.02 13.69
C TYR A 476 21.15 -5.00 12.51
N HIS A 477 21.99 -3.96 12.49
CA HIS A 477 22.31 -3.01 11.39
C HIS A 477 21.36 -1.83 11.11
N SER A 478 22.01 -0.68 10.91
CA SER A 478 21.46 0.68 10.76
C SER A 478 20.45 0.76 9.62
N MET A 479 19.16 0.93 9.93
CA MET A 479 18.09 0.91 8.93
C MET A 479 17.14 2.09 9.13
N ALA A 480 16.96 2.86 8.05
CA ALA A 480 15.85 3.79 7.88
C ALA A 480 14.72 3.01 7.20
N CYS A 481 13.67 2.65 7.96
CA CYS A 481 12.52 1.93 7.42
C CYS A 481 11.86 2.72 6.29
N VAL A 482 12.15 2.35 5.05
CA VAL A 482 11.23 2.57 3.92
C VAL A 482 10.39 1.31 3.85
N ILE A 483 9.16 1.39 4.35
CA ILE A 483 8.18 0.30 4.24
C ILE A 483 7.59 0.36 2.83
N ILE A 484 7.66 -0.77 2.12
CA ILE A 484 7.17 -0.95 0.74
C ILE A 484 5.75 -1.49 0.74
#